data_AF-A0A4Q6BP39-F1
#
_entry.id   AF-A0A4Q6BP39-F1
#
_cell.length_a   1.000
_cell.length_b   1.000
_cell.length_c   1.000
_cell.angle_alpha   90.00
_cell.angle_beta   90.00
_cell.angle_gamma   90.00
#
_symmetry.space_group_name_H-M   'P 1'
#
loop_
_entity.id
_entity.type
_entity.pdbx_description
1 polymer ?
#
loop_
_entity_poly.entity_id
_entity_poly.type
_entity_poly.pdbx_seq_one_letter_code
_entity_poly.pdbx_strand_id
1 'polypeptide(L)' 'MEVMRFNVIPEQEIKRREKVKYALSHCKVCHGKLEFSYFDTLEDLQVEEVAHCNDCGRKAMNQIHSVH' A
#
# COMPACT_ATOMS: atom_id res chain seq x y z
N MET A 1 -6.44 38.01 16.93
CA MET A 1 -6.58 37.56 15.53
C MET A 1 -5.64 36.38 15.37
N GLU A 2 -6.14 35.15 15.51
CA GLU A 2 -5.31 33.94 15.39
C GLU A 2 -5.00 33.69 13.92
N VAL A 3 -3.71 33.65 13.58
CA VAL A 3 -3.25 33.34 12.23
C VAL A 3 -3.30 31.83 12.07
N MET A 4 -4.31 31.31 11.36
CA MET A 4 -4.32 29.90 10.94
C MET A 4 -3.16 29.67 9.97
N ARG A 5 -2.13 28.95 10.43
CA ARG A 5 -1.02 28.51 9.59
C ARG A 5 -1.46 27.27 8.82
N PHE A 6 -1.77 27.46 7.54
CA PHE A 6 -1.96 26.33 6.63
C PHE A 6 -0.59 25.69 6.38
N ASN A 7 -0.43 24.43 6.82
CA ASN A 7 0.74 23.63 6.47
C ASN A 7 0.60 23.20 5.01
N VAL A 8 1.02 24.07 4.08
CA VAL A 8 1.14 23.71 2.66
C VAL A 8 2.26 22.70 2.54
N ILE A 9 1.91 21.47 2.14
CA ILE A 9 2.90 20.42 1.89
C ILE A 9 3.70 20.82 0.64
N PRO A 10 5.04 20.86 0.70
CA PRO A 10 5.85 21.19 -0.47
C PRO A 10 5.56 20.22 -1.63
N GLU A 11 5.57 20.73 -2.88
CA GLU A 11 5.32 19.91 -4.07
C GLU A 11 6.24 18.68 -4.17
N GLN A 12 7.48 18.79 -3.69
CA GLN A 12 8.45 17.68 -3.64
C GLN A 12 7.94 16.53 -2.77
N GLU A 13 7.32 16.83 -1.64
CA GLU A 13 6.74 15.84 -0.74
C GLU A 13 5.47 15.22 -1.33
N ILE A 14 4.68 15.98 -2.10
CA ILE A 14 3.53 15.43 -2.85
C ILE A 14 4.03 14.40 -3.88
N LYS A 15 5.00 14.77 -4.72
CA LYS A 15 5.59 13.86 -5.72
C LYS A 15 6.21 12.62 -5.09
N ARG A 16 6.86 12.77 -3.93
CA ARG A 16 7.42 11.65 -3.17
C ARG A 16 6.32 10.68 -2.71
N ARG A 17 5.22 11.20 -2.15
CA ARG A 17 4.07 10.38 -1.73
C ARG A 17 3.42 9.65 -2.89
N GLU A 18 3.28 10.30 -4.04
CA GLU A 18 2.75 9.67 -5.26
C GLU A 18 3.62 8.52 -5.74
N LYS A 19 4.95 8.70 -5.77
CA LYS A 19 5.89 7.62 -6.12
C LYS A 19 5.78 6.43 -5.18
N VAL A 20 5.70 6.68 -3.87
CA VAL A 20 5.52 5.61 -2.88
C VAL A 20 4.19 4.90 -3.10
N LYS A 21 3.09 5.64 -3.28
CA LYS A 21 1.76 5.08 -3.53
C LYS A 21 1.75 4.21 -4.80
N TYR A 22 2.40 4.67 -5.86
CA TYR A 22 2.54 3.92 -7.10
C TYR A 22 3.31 2.61 -6.87
N ALA A 23 4.47 2.67 -6.21
CA ALA A 23 5.31 1.51 -5.94
C ALA A 23 4.64 0.46 -5.03
N LEU A 24 3.74 0.87 -4.15
CA LEU A 24 2.95 -0.03 -3.31
C LEU A 24 1.81 -0.70 -4.07
N SER A 25 1.24 -0.04 -5.09
CA SER A 25 0.04 -0.49 -5.79
C SER A 25 0.28 -1.13 -7.16
N HIS A 26 1.54 -1.16 -7.62
CA HIS A 26 1.89 -1.69 -8.94
C HIS A 26 3.03 -2.70 -8.86
N CYS A 27 2.98 -3.69 -9.75
CA CYS A 27 4.00 -4.70 -9.87
C CYS A 27 5.33 -4.09 -10.32
N LYS A 28 6.42 -4.41 -9.63
CA LYS A 28 7.77 -3.92 -9.94
C LYS A 28 8.33 -4.41 -11.29
N VAL A 29 7.66 -5.36 -11.93
CA VAL A 29 8.14 -6.02 -13.16
C VAL A 29 7.34 -5.57 -14.37
N CYS A 30 6.01 -5.79 -14.35
CA CYS A 30 5.15 -5.45 -15.48
C CYS A 30 4.43 -4.11 -15.31
N HIS A 31 4.58 -3.43 -14.16
CA HIS A 31 3.86 -2.20 -13.84
C HIS A 31 2.32 -2.34 -13.83
N GLY A 32 1.81 -3.57 -13.88
CA GLY A 32 0.40 -3.89 -13.72
C GLY A 32 -0.10 -3.58 -12.31
N LYS A 33 -1.40 -3.32 -12.17
CA LYS A 33 -2.01 -3.04 -10.86
C LYS A 33 -1.96 -4.29 -9.98
N LEU A 34 -1.60 -4.11 -8.71
CA LEU A 34 -1.68 -5.16 -7.71
C LEU A 34 -3.09 -5.24 -7.13
N GLU A 35 -3.54 -6.46 -6.91
CA GLU A 35 -4.73 -6.78 -6.14
C GLU A 35 -4.32 -7.29 -4.77
N PHE A 36 -5.08 -6.89 -3.75
CA PHE A 36 -4.83 -7.24 -2.35
C PHE A 36 -5.95 -8.15 -1.89
N SER A 37 -5.59 -9.29 -1.34
CA SER A 37 -6.51 -10.26 -0.75
C SER A 37 -6.18 -10.44 0.72
N TYR A 38 -7.22 -10.60 1.54
CA TYR A 38 -7.11 -10.77 2.97
C TYR A 38 -7.62 -12.16 3.34
N PHE A 39 -6.84 -12.91 4.11
CA PHE A 39 -7.18 -14.26 4.55
C PHE A 39 -7.12 -14.33 6.07
N ASP A 40 -8.12 -14.95 6.68
CA ASP A 40 -8.08 -15.26 8.11
C ASP A 40 -7.02 -16.33 8.35
N THR A 41 -6.18 -16.12 9.36
CA THR A 41 -5.20 -17.12 9.78
C THR A 41 -5.78 -18.03 10.87
N LEU A 42 -5.08 -19.12 11.19
CA LEU A 42 -5.45 -20.01 12.30
C LEU A 42 -5.23 -19.36 13.68
N GLU A 43 -4.47 -18.27 13.74
CA GLU A 43 -4.24 -17.52 14.97
C GLU A 43 -5.39 -16.50 15.16
N ASP A 44 -6.03 -16.55 16.32
CA ASP A 44 -7.08 -15.59 16.68
C ASP A 44 -6.54 -14.16 16.50
N LEU A 45 -7.35 -13.31 15.87
CA LEU A 45 -7.06 -11.90 15.64
C LEU A 45 -5.88 -11.63 14.67
N GLN A 46 -5.58 -12.54 13.74
CA GLN A 46 -4.59 -12.30 12.68
C GLN A 46 -5.16 -12.47 11.27
N VAL A 47 -4.81 -11.54 10.40
CA VAL A 47 -5.19 -11.52 8.97
C VAL A 47 -3.93 -11.46 8.11
N GLU A 48 -3.85 -12.35 7.12
CA GLU A 48 -2.80 -12.36 6.10
C GLU A 48 -3.24 -11.51 4.90
N GLU A 49 -2.49 -10.45 4.59
CA GLU A 49 -2.61 -9.65 3.37
C GLU A 49 -1.64 -10.19 2.31
N VAL A 50 -2.18 -10.58 1.16
CA VAL A 50 -1.39 -11.01 0.00
C VAL A 50 -1.64 -10.06 -1.15
N ALA A 51 -0.56 -9.54 -1.74
CA ALA A 51 -0.61 -8.74 -2.96
C ALA A 51 -0.18 -9.56 -4.17
N HIS A 52 -1.03 -9.64 -5.20
CA HIS A 52 -0.74 -10.35 -6.45
C HIS A 52 -0.95 -9.46 -7.67
N CYS A 53 -0.15 -9.71 -8.71
CA CYS A 53 -0.32 -9.06 -10.00
C CYS A 53 -1.06 -9.96 -10.97
N ASN A 54 -2.22 -9.54 -11.45
CA ASN A 54 -3.01 -10.32 -12.42
C ASN A 54 -2.37 -10.40 -13.81
N ASP A 55 -1.59 -9.39 -14.20
CA ASP A 55 -1.02 -9.35 -15.55
C ASP A 55 0.16 -10.33 -15.72
N CYS A 56 0.95 -10.56 -14.67
CA CYS A 56 2.12 -11.44 -14.74
C CYS A 56 2.09 -12.61 -13.74
N GLY A 57 1.05 -12.74 -12.93
CA GLY A 57 0.87 -13.79 -11.94
C GLY A 57 1.83 -13.75 -10.75
N ARG A 58 2.70 -12.74 -10.64
CA ARG A 58 3.66 -12.65 -9.53
C ARG A 58 2.97 -12.24 -8.23
N LYS A 59 3.28 -12.95 -7.15
CA LYS A 59 3.02 -12.47 -5.79
C LYS A 59 4.06 -11.40 -5.45
N ALA A 60 3.57 -10.20 -5.15
CA ALA A 60 4.42 -9.06 -4.85
C ALA A 60 4.74 -8.95 -3.36
N MET A 61 3.83 -9.42 -2.48
CA MET A 61 3.92 -9.20 -1.05
C MET A 61 3.08 -10.20 -0.26
N ASN A 62 3.54 -10.53 0.94
CA ASN A 62 2.79 -11.26 1.96
C ASN A 62 3.08 -10.60 3.32
N GLN A 63 2.06 -10.09 4.00
CA GLN A 63 2.16 -9.49 5.33
C GLN A 63 1.09 -10.06 6.26
N ILE A 64 1.44 -10.28 7.52
CA ILE A 64 0.51 -10.69 8.56
C ILE A 64 0.23 -9.48 9.45
N HIS A 65 -1.05 -9.19 9.66
CA HIS A 65 -1.54 -8.08 10.47
C HIS A 65 -2.26 -8.63 11.71
N SER A 66 -1.96 -8.05 12.88
CA SER A 66 -2.74 -8.28 14.09
C SER A 66 -3.93 -7.32 14.13
N VAL A 67 -5.12 -7.84 14.38
CA VAL A 67 -6.37 -7.09 14.57
C VAL A 67 -6.52 -6.85 16.07
N HIS A 68 -6.51 -5.59 16.51
CA HIS A 68 -6.64 -5.22 17.92
C HIS A 68 -8.09 -4.92 18.31
#